data_AF-T1AM71-F1
#
_entry.id   AF-T1AM71-F1
#
_cell.length_a   1.000
_cell.length_b   1.000
_cell.length_c   1.000
_cell.angle_alpha   90.00
_cell.angle_beta   90.00
_cell.angle_gamma   90.00
#
_symmetry.space_group_name_H-M   'P 1'
#
loop_
_entity.id
_entity.type
_entity.pdbx_description
1 polymer ?
#
loop_
_entity_poly.entity_id
_entity_poly.type
_entity_poly.pdbx_seq_one_letter_code
_entity_poly.pdbx_strand_id
1 'polypeptide(L)'
;MDYGNLKSRIRMSILYFQANVHGGLVIGTTNLSEFLTGYFTKFGDGACDLEPIINLTKSEVWNMAEIMGVPESIIRKPPSAGLWEGQRDEDELGLSYREIDNAVSEFRKNGRFPDTPAGEKIRELYNRSDHKRRLPLALED
;
A
#
# COMPACT_ATOMS: atom_id res chain seq x y z
N MET A 1 13.29 8.58 15.83
CA MET A 1 12.64 7.42 16.49
C MET A 1 11.39 7.13 15.68
N ASP A 2 11.32 5.98 15.01
CA ASP A 2 10.31 5.69 13.99
C ASP A 2 8.99 5.23 14.65
N TYR A 3 8.13 6.21 14.95
CA TYR A 3 6.79 5.97 15.50
C TYR A 3 5.74 5.67 14.41
N GLY A 4 6.13 5.58 13.13
CA GLY A 4 5.18 5.45 12.01
C GLY A 4 4.32 4.19 12.12
N ASN A 5 4.98 3.05 12.32
CA ASN A 5 4.29 1.76 12.49
C ASN A 5 3.37 1.76 13.73
N LEU A 6 3.77 2.41 14.83
CA LEU A 6 2.95 2.49 16.04
C LEU A 6 1.67 3.30 15.78
N LYS A 7 1.79 4.48 15.14
CA LYS A 7 0.63 5.31 14.76
C LYS A 7 -0.33 4.54 13.86
N SER A 8 0.21 3.82 12.87
CA SER A 8 -0.60 3.01 11.96
C SER A 8 -1.38 1.90 12.70
N ARG A 9 -0.72 1.18 13.61
CA ARG A 9 -1.37 0.14 14.43
C ARG A 9 -2.44 0.69 15.39
N ILE A 10 -2.22 1.87 15.96
CA ILE A 10 -3.23 2.54 16.78
C ILE A 10 -4.48 2.87 15.95
N ARG A 11 -4.32 3.37 14.71
CA ARG A 11 -5.45 3.64 13.81
C ARG A 11 -6.23 2.37 13.50
N MET A 12 -5.53 1.27 13.19
CA MET A 12 -6.16 -0.04 12.98
C MET A 12 -7.00 -0.47 14.19
N SER A 13 -6.44 -0.38 15.41
CA SER A 13 -7.18 -0.74 16.63
C SER A 13 -8.44 0.10 16.82
N ILE A 14 -8.39 1.40 16.50
CA ILE A 14 -9.55 2.29 16.57
C ILE A 14 -10.61 1.91 15.52
N LEU A 15 -10.20 1.63 14.28
CA LEU A 15 -11.12 1.24 13.20
C LEU A 15 -11.86 -0.07 13.53
N TYR A 16 -11.13 -1.09 14.00
CA TYR A 16 -11.74 -2.36 14.42
C TYR A 16 -12.63 -2.21 15.66
N PHE A 17 -12.27 -1.34 16.61
CA PHE A 17 -13.15 -1.02 17.72
C PHE A 17 -14.49 -0.44 17.22
N GLN A 18 -14.45 0.54 16.32
CA GLN A 18 -15.66 1.13 15.74
C GLN A 18 -16.48 0.11 14.95
N ALA A 19 -15.84 -0.69 14.10
CA ALA A 19 -16.51 -1.75 13.35
C ALA A 19 -17.23 -2.73 14.28
N ASN A 20 -16.60 -3.19 15.36
CA ASN A 20 -17.19 -4.12 16.32
C ASN A 20 -18.38 -3.50 17.07
N VAL A 21 -18.29 -2.23 17.49
CA VAL A 21 -19.40 -1.53 18.16
C VAL A 21 -20.62 -1.38 17.25
N HIS A 22 -20.41 -1.21 15.96
CA HIS A 22 -21.48 -0.96 14.99
C HIS A 22 -21.89 -2.18 14.15
N GLY A 23 -21.29 -3.35 14.37
CA GLY A 23 -21.51 -4.54 13.54
C GLY A 23 -21.06 -4.34 12.08
N GLY A 24 -20.05 -3.50 11.85
CA GLY A 24 -19.49 -3.19 10.53
C GLY A 24 -18.25 -4.01 10.19
N LEU A 25 -17.69 -3.73 9.01
CA LEU A 25 -16.42 -4.26 8.52
C LEU A 25 -15.44 -3.10 8.25
N VAL A 26 -14.16 -3.35 8.44
CA VAL A 26 -13.09 -2.39 8.12
C VAL A 26 -12.72 -2.52 6.65
N ILE A 27 -12.87 -1.40 5.91
CA ILE A 27 -12.46 -1.29 4.51
C ILE A 27 -11.03 -0.75 4.46
N GLY A 28 -10.13 -1.53 3.86
CA GLY A 28 -8.76 -1.15 3.60
C GLY A 28 -8.63 -0.22 2.39
N THR A 29 -7.47 0.42 2.28
CA THR A 29 -7.16 1.36 1.20
C THR A 29 -5.80 1.10 0.57
N THR A 30 -5.25 -0.11 0.73
CA THR A 30 -3.97 -0.48 0.13
C THR A 30 -4.17 -0.66 -1.36
N ASN A 31 -3.39 0.03 -2.19
CA ASN A 31 -3.39 -0.18 -3.65
C ASN A 31 -2.32 -1.21 -4.07
N LEU A 32 -2.36 -1.66 -5.32
CA LEU A 32 -1.46 -2.71 -5.84
C LEU A 32 0.01 -2.31 -5.72
N SER A 33 0.31 -1.03 -5.95
CA SER A 33 1.67 -0.50 -5.92
C SER A 33 2.25 -0.57 -4.50
N GLU A 34 1.47 -0.21 -3.49
CA GLU A 34 1.82 -0.38 -2.06
C GLU A 34 1.92 -1.86 -1.67
N PHE A 35 0.96 -2.67 -2.11
CA PHE A 35 0.90 -4.08 -1.75
C PHE A 35 2.13 -4.86 -2.23
N LEU A 36 2.51 -4.69 -3.50
CA LEU A 36 3.67 -5.39 -4.07
C LEU A 36 5.00 -4.84 -3.54
N THR A 37 5.12 -3.54 -3.30
CA THR A 37 6.33 -2.98 -2.68
C THR A 37 6.44 -3.26 -1.18
N GLY A 38 5.33 -3.67 -0.55
CA GLY A 38 5.23 -3.83 0.90
C GLY A 38 5.23 -2.50 1.65
N TYR A 39 4.86 -1.42 0.98
CA TYR A 39 4.83 -0.07 1.52
C TYR A 39 3.53 0.20 2.31
N PHE A 40 3.36 -0.59 3.37
CA PHE A 40 2.27 -0.49 4.34
C PHE A 40 2.74 -1.11 5.67
N THR A 41 2.07 -0.79 6.78
CA THR A 41 2.38 -1.40 8.08
C THR A 41 1.66 -2.74 8.21
N LYS A 42 2.42 -3.85 8.39
CA LYS A 42 1.80 -5.15 8.74
C LYS A 42 1.07 -5.03 10.08
N PHE A 43 -0.21 -5.41 10.08
CA PHE A 43 -1.13 -5.25 11.21
C PHE A 43 -1.42 -3.79 11.60
N GLY A 44 -1.16 -2.84 10.70
CA GLY A 44 -1.57 -1.45 10.81
C GLY A 44 -2.58 -1.11 9.72
N ASP A 45 -2.24 -0.16 8.86
CA ASP A 45 -3.05 0.32 7.73
C ASP A 45 -3.41 -0.80 6.74
N GLY A 46 -2.57 -1.82 6.59
CA GLY A 46 -2.90 -2.99 5.77
C GLY A 46 -3.72 -4.09 6.47
N ALA A 47 -4.27 -3.85 7.67
CA ALA A 47 -5.15 -4.80 8.35
C ALA A 47 -6.61 -4.34 8.30
N CYS A 48 -7.43 -5.13 7.60
CA CYS A 48 -8.82 -4.83 7.28
C CYS A 48 -9.55 -6.12 6.87
N ASP A 49 -10.86 -6.04 6.66
CA ASP A 49 -11.70 -7.17 6.27
C ASP A 49 -11.89 -7.27 4.75
N LEU A 50 -11.80 -6.14 4.03
CA LEU A 50 -11.90 -6.07 2.58
C LEU A 50 -11.02 -4.95 2.02
N GLU A 51 -10.32 -5.23 0.91
CA GLU A 51 -9.49 -4.26 0.17
C GLU A 51 -10.04 -4.04 -1.25
N PRO A 52 -10.89 -3.02 -1.50
CA PRO A 52 -11.54 -2.84 -2.80
C PRO A 52 -10.60 -2.42 -3.92
N ILE A 53 -9.47 -1.79 -3.59
CA ILE A 53 -8.56 -1.15 -4.57
C ILE A 53 -7.17 -1.82 -4.63
N ILE A 54 -6.97 -2.95 -3.97
CA ILE A 54 -5.67 -3.67 -3.93
C ILE A 54 -5.19 -4.17 -5.28
N ASN A 55 -6.09 -4.28 -6.26
CA ASN A 55 -5.75 -4.71 -7.61
C ASN A 55 -5.50 -3.55 -8.57
N LEU A 56 -5.63 -2.31 -8.11
CA LEU A 56 -5.42 -1.09 -8.88
C LEU A 56 -4.03 -0.50 -8.61
N THR A 57 -3.32 -0.11 -9.66
CA THR A 57 -2.09 0.69 -9.52
C THR A 57 -2.41 2.09 -8.98
N LYS A 58 -1.40 2.84 -8.53
CA LYS A 58 -1.62 4.21 -8.04
C LYS A 58 -2.24 5.11 -9.12
N SER A 59 -1.80 4.97 -10.36
CA SER A 59 -2.33 5.69 -11.52
C SER A 59 -3.78 5.31 -11.81
N GLU A 60 -4.14 4.02 -11.68
CA GLU A 60 -5.52 3.58 -11.82
C GLU A 60 -6.42 4.16 -10.70
N VAL A 61 -5.90 4.26 -9.47
CA VAL A 61 -6.60 4.92 -8.35
C VAL A 61 -6.81 6.41 -8.61
N TRP A 62 -5.82 7.14 -9.13
CA TRP A 62 -5.98 8.55 -9.50
C TRP A 62 -7.04 8.75 -10.58
N ASN A 63 -6.99 7.95 -11.66
CA ASN A 63 -8.00 8.01 -12.72
C ASN A 63 -9.41 7.73 -12.19
N MET A 64 -9.55 6.75 -11.29
CA MET A 64 -10.83 6.46 -10.66
C MET A 64 -11.31 7.62 -9.77
N ALA A 65 -10.40 8.25 -9.02
CA ALA A 65 -10.72 9.39 -8.16
C ALA A 65 -11.27 10.59 -8.95
N GLU A 66 -10.71 10.88 -10.13
CA GLU A 66 -11.21 11.90 -11.05
C GLU A 66 -12.65 11.59 -11.50
N ILE A 67 -12.91 10.35 -11.92
CA ILE A 67 -14.24 9.90 -12.36
C ILE A 67 -15.27 9.99 -11.22
N MET A 68 -14.86 9.66 -9.99
CA MET A 68 -15.72 9.72 -8.80
C MET A 68 -15.93 11.13 -8.25
N GLY A 69 -15.28 12.15 -8.83
CA GLY A 69 -15.40 13.54 -8.39
C GLY A 69 -14.71 13.83 -7.05
N VAL A 70 -13.62 13.11 -6.74
CA VAL A 70 -12.78 13.43 -5.58
C VAL A 70 -12.20 14.84 -5.76
N PRO A 71 -12.16 15.69 -4.71
CA PRO A 71 -11.62 17.04 -4.83
C PRO A 71 -10.20 17.08 -5.42
N GLU A 72 -9.98 18.02 -6.33
CA GLU A 72 -8.69 18.19 -7.02
C GLU A 72 -7.51 18.41 -6.05
N SER A 73 -7.77 19.06 -4.92
CA SER A 73 -6.78 19.28 -3.86
C SER A 73 -6.31 17.99 -3.19
N ILE A 74 -7.11 16.91 -3.25
CA ILE A 74 -6.74 15.58 -2.77
C ILE A 74 -5.99 14.82 -3.86
N ILE A 75 -6.49 14.85 -5.11
CA ILE A 75 -5.89 14.14 -6.24
C ILE A 75 -4.47 14.64 -6.53
N ARG A 76 -4.27 15.96 -6.56
CA ARG A 76 -2.96 16.59 -6.85
C ARG A 76 -1.99 16.58 -5.67
N LYS A 77 -2.43 16.20 -4.48
CA LYS A 77 -1.56 16.18 -3.31
C LYS A 77 -0.46 15.12 -3.53
N PRO A 78 0.84 15.46 -3.33
CA PRO A 78 1.90 14.48 -3.37
C PRO A 78 1.62 13.33 -2.38
N PRO A 79 1.73 12.05 -2.81
CA PRO A 79 1.52 10.90 -1.93
C PRO A 79 2.46 10.93 -0.72
N SER A 80 1.87 10.61 0.43
CA SER A 80 2.54 10.56 1.72
C SER A 80 1.74 9.70 2.67
N ALA A 81 2.39 8.76 3.37
CA ALA A 81 1.75 8.00 4.45
C ALA A 81 1.42 8.85 5.69
N GLY A 82 1.88 10.10 5.78
CA GLY A 82 1.56 11.03 6.86
C GLY A 82 1.96 10.55 8.27
N LEU A 83 3.03 9.77 8.35
CA LEU A 83 3.56 9.19 9.58
C LEU A 83 4.46 10.18 10.34
N TRP A 84 5.16 11.06 9.62
CA TRP A 84 5.92 12.19 10.16
C TRP A 84 5.90 13.40 9.21
N GLU A 85 6.32 14.56 9.72
CA GLU A 85 6.34 15.81 8.95
C GLU A 85 7.35 15.74 7.80
N GLY A 86 6.92 16.17 6.61
CA GLY A 86 7.74 16.17 5.40
C GLY A 86 7.87 14.82 4.68
N GLN A 87 7.22 13.75 5.16
CA GLN A 87 7.26 12.43 4.51
C GLN A 87 6.70 12.47 3.07
N ARG A 88 7.40 11.82 2.13
CA ARG A 88 6.97 11.60 0.75
C ARG A 88 7.29 10.18 0.32
N ASP A 89 6.33 9.52 -0.32
CA ASP A 89 6.46 8.10 -0.64
C ASP A 89 7.56 7.85 -1.70
N GLU A 90 7.66 8.72 -2.70
CA GLU A 90 8.67 8.60 -3.77
C GLU A 90 10.10 8.81 -3.25
N ASP A 91 10.29 9.59 -2.18
CA ASP A 91 11.61 9.80 -1.57
C ASP A 91 12.05 8.55 -0.79
N GLU A 92 11.11 7.90 -0.09
CA GLU A 92 11.37 6.67 0.66
C GLU A 92 11.56 5.45 -0.24
N LEU A 93 10.74 5.35 -1.28
CA LEU A 93 10.83 4.29 -2.27
C LEU A 93 11.96 4.57 -3.27
N GLY A 94 12.42 5.81 -3.39
CA GLY A 94 13.41 6.30 -4.35
C GLY A 94 13.06 5.95 -5.80
N LEU A 95 11.77 5.97 -6.12
CA LEU A 95 11.18 5.73 -7.43
C LEU A 95 9.90 6.55 -7.52
N SER A 96 9.60 7.08 -8.71
CA SER A 96 8.31 7.71 -8.95
C SER A 96 7.19 6.66 -9.02
N TYR A 97 5.96 7.06 -8.71
CA TYR A 97 4.80 6.17 -8.89
C TYR A 97 4.63 5.68 -10.32
N ARG A 98 5.06 6.48 -11.31
CA ARG A 98 5.05 6.05 -12.71
C ARG A 98 6.00 4.88 -12.94
N GLU A 99 7.20 4.92 -12.36
CA GLU A 99 8.16 3.81 -12.45
C GLU A 99 7.66 2.57 -11.71
N ILE A 100 7.11 2.76 -10.50
CA ILE A 100 6.52 1.69 -9.69
C ILE A 100 5.38 1.02 -10.46
N ASP A 101 4.42 1.80 -10.96
CA ASP A 101 3.22 1.31 -11.64
C ASP A 101 3.55 0.59 -12.94
N ASN A 102 4.57 1.04 -13.68
CA ASN A 102 5.04 0.34 -14.88
C ASN A 102 5.57 -1.06 -14.52
N ALA A 103 6.44 -1.16 -13.50
CA ALA A 103 7.01 -2.44 -13.07
C ALA A 103 5.94 -3.38 -12.49
N VAL A 104 5.02 -2.84 -11.69
CA VAL A 104 3.88 -3.55 -11.10
C VAL A 104 2.90 -4.04 -12.17
N SER A 105 2.60 -3.21 -13.18
CA SER A 105 1.71 -3.58 -14.28
C SER A 105 2.30 -4.70 -15.13
N GLU A 106 3.61 -4.66 -15.37
CA GLU A 106 4.34 -5.73 -16.07
C GLU A 106 4.29 -7.04 -15.28
N PHE A 107 4.55 -6.98 -13.97
CA PHE A 107 4.42 -8.14 -13.08
C PHE A 107 2.99 -8.70 -13.08
N ARG A 108 1.96 -7.84 -13.00
CA ARG A 108 0.55 -8.25 -13.07
C ARG A 108 0.21 -8.98 -14.37
N LYS A 109 0.79 -8.57 -15.50
CA LYS A 109 0.53 -9.17 -16.82
C LYS A 109 1.32 -10.45 -17.07
N ASN A 110 2.61 -10.45 -16.73
CA ASN A 110 3.57 -11.45 -17.18
C ASN A 110 4.15 -12.31 -16.04
N GLY A 111 3.79 -12.02 -14.79
CA GLY A 111 4.29 -12.72 -13.60
C GLY A 111 5.75 -12.42 -13.28
N ARG A 112 6.37 -11.43 -13.93
CA ARG A 112 7.79 -11.07 -13.76
C ARG A 112 7.96 -9.55 -13.79
N PHE A 113 8.82 -9.04 -12.92
CA PHE A 113 9.25 -7.64 -12.97
C PHE A 113 10.18 -7.44 -14.18
N PRO A 114 10.19 -6.25 -14.80
CA PRO A 114 11.04 -5.97 -15.95
C PRO A 114 12.53 -5.97 -15.55
N ASP A 115 13.41 -6.37 -16.47
CA ASP A 115 14.86 -6.32 -16.29
C ASP A 115 15.39 -4.89 -16.53
N THR A 116 14.96 -3.96 -15.68
CA THR A 116 15.36 -2.55 -15.64
C THR A 116 15.77 -2.16 -14.23
N PRO A 117 16.54 -1.07 -14.01
CA PRO A 117 16.91 -0.65 -12.66
C PRO A 117 15.72 -0.45 -11.72
N ALA A 118 14.61 0.10 -12.23
CA ALA A 118 13.37 0.22 -11.46
C ALA A 118 12.75 -1.14 -11.15
N GLY A 119 12.67 -2.05 -12.13
CA GLY A 119 12.13 -3.40 -11.92
C GLY A 119 12.96 -4.23 -10.93
N GLU A 120 14.29 -4.10 -10.95
CA GLU A 120 15.19 -4.74 -9.99
C GLU A 120 14.93 -4.24 -8.56
N LYS A 121 14.81 -2.92 -8.39
CA LYS A 121 14.50 -2.31 -7.10
C LYS A 121 13.13 -2.72 -6.57
N ILE A 122 12.11 -2.75 -7.43
CA ILE A 122 10.77 -3.23 -7.04
C ILE A 122 10.79 -4.72 -6.68
N ARG A 123 11.54 -5.55 -7.42
CA ARG A 123 11.74 -6.97 -7.09
C ARG A 123 12.40 -7.14 -5.71
N GLU A 124 13.39 -6.32 -5.38
CA GLU A 124 14.01 -6.30 -4.05
C GLU A 124 12.98 -5.95 -2.96
N LEU A 125 12.23 -4.86 -3.14
CA LEU A 125 11.17 -4.41 -2.23
C LEU A 125 10.08 -5.48 -2.04
N TYR A 126 9.67 -6.12 -3.14
CA TYR A 126 8.74 -7.25 -3.12
C TYR A 126 9.31 -8.40 -2.28
N ASN A 127 10.52 -8.87 -2.57
CA ASN A 127 11.09 -10.03 -1.86
C ASN A 127 11.28 -9.76 -0.35
N ARG A 128 11.82 -8.60 0.03
CA ARG A 128 12.02 -8.28 1.46
C ARG A 128 10.72 -8.15 2.25
N SER A 129 9.61 -7.88 1.56
CA SER A 129 8.30 -7.67 2.17
C SER A 129 7.36 -8.87 2.03
N ASP A 130 7.84 -10.02 1.54
CA ASP A 130 7.04 -11.25 1.40
C ASP A 130 6.26 -11.60 2.67
N HIS A 131 6.93 -11.47 3.82
CA HIS A 131 6.34 -11.73 5.12
C HIS A 131 5.09 -10.86 5.43
N LYS A 132 4.89 -9.72 4.76
CA LYS A 132 3.71 -8.86 4.94
C LYS A 132 2.48 -9.36 4.20
N ARG A 133 2.65 -10.16 3.14
CA ARG A 133 1.57 -10.68 2.28
C ARG A 133 1.14 -12.10 2.61
N ARG A 134 1.67 -12.66 3.69
CA ARG A 134 1.32 -14.00 4.19
C ARG A 134 0.91 -13.97 5.65
N LEU A 135 0.07 -14.95 6.00
CA LEU A 135 -0.21 -15.29 7.40
C LEU A 135 1.09 -15.72 8.11
N PRO A 136 1.14 -15.64 9.45
CA PRO A 136 2.26 -16.21 10.22
C PRO A 136 2.52 -17.66 9.81
N LEU A 137 3.79 -18.03 9.62
CA LEU A 137 4.15 -19.41 9.35
C LEU A 137 3.83 -20.26 10.58
N ALA A 138 3.15 -21.38 10.37
CA ALA A 138 3.05 -22.44 11.37
C ALA A 138 4.21 -23.42 11.15
N LEU A 139 4.77 -23.94 12.25
CA LEU A 139 5.55 -25.18 12.15
C LEU A 139 4.54 -26.30 11.96
N GLU A 140 4.69 -27.06 10.88
CA GLU A 140 4.03 -28.35 10.76
C GLU A 140 4.81 -29.36 11.61
N ASP A 141 4.11 -30.32 12.22
CA ASP A 141 4.73 -31.45 12.93
C ASP A 141 5.52 -32.36 11.98
#